data_AF-A0A392R0X4-F1
#
_entry.id   AF-A0A392R0X4-F1
#
_cell.length_a   1.000
_cell.length_b   1.000
_cell.length_c   1.000
_cell.angle_alpha   90.00
_cell.angle_beta   90.00
_cell.angle_gamma   90.00
#
_symmetry.space_group_name_H-M   'P 1'
#
loop_
_entity.id
_entity.type
_entity.pdbx_description
1 polymer ?
#
loop_
_entity_poly.entity_id
_entity_poly.type
_entity_poly.pdbx_seq_one_letter_code
_entity_poly.pdbx_strand_id
1 'polypeptide(L)'
;NGLKGKLGKPADLDWITKSTSTPLQTGESAFKVTFDWDEEIGTPGAFLITNNHDNEFYLKSLTLNGVPGQDVIHFVCNSWIYPAKKYENVRVFFSNKV
;
A
#
# COMPACT_ATOMS: atom_id res chain seq x y z
N ASN A 1 -17.21 -9.72 -16.23
CA ASN A 1 -16.66 -10.71 -15.28
C ASN A 1 -16.75 -10.17 -13.87
N GLY A 2 -17.79 -10.54 -13.13
CA GLY A 2 -18.23 -9.87 -11.88
C GLY A 2 -17.54 -10.31 -10.59
N LEU A 3 -16.35 -10.90 -10.66
CA LEU A 3 -15.60 -11.40 -9.50
C LEU A 3 -14.42 -10.47 -9.17
N LYS A 4 -14.68 -9.18 -8.97
CA LYS A 4 -13.68 -8.25 -8.41
C LYS A 4 -13.79 -8.28 -6.88
N GLY A 5 -12.65 -8.28 -6.20
CA GLY A 5 -12.61 -8.11 -4.75
C GLY A 5 -13.25 -6.78 -4.34
N LYS A 6 -13.77 -6.70 -3.11
CA LYS A 6 -14.30 -5.45 -2.56
C LYS A 6 -13.16 -4.43 -2.44
N LEU A 7 -13.45 -3.19 -2.82
CA LEU A 7 -12.50 -2.07 -2.74
C LEU A 7 -12.80 -1.25 -1.50
N GLY A 8 -11.78 -1.09 -0.64
CA GLY A 8 -11.87 -0.22 0.54
C GLY A 8 -11.80 1.27 0.20
N LYS A 9 -11.99 2.11 1.21
CA LYS A 9 -11.85 3.58 1.08
C LYS A 9 -10.39 3.96 0.79
N PRO A 10 -10.15 5.03 0.03
CA PRO A 10 -8.80 5.57 -0.16
C PRO A 10 -8.24 6.05 1.19
N ALA A 11 -6.92 5.92 1.35
CA ALA A 11 -6.17 6.44 2.49
C ALA A 11 -4.90 7.13 2.01
N ASP A 12 -4.59 8.29 2.59
CA ASP A 12 -3.41 9.06 2.27
C ASP A 12 -2.25 8.74 3.22
N LEU A 13 -1.02 8.94 2.74
CA LEU A 13 0.17 8.83 3.58
C LEU A 13 0.22 9.99 4.57
N ASP A 14 0.48 9.68 5.83
CA ASP A 14 0.87 10.68 6.82
C ASP A 14 2.34 11.05 6.58
N TRP A 15 2.56 12.12 5.83
CA TRP A 15 3.87 12.60 5.40
C TRP A 15 4.69 13.23 6.53
N ILE A 16 4.05 13.62 7.63
CA ILE A 16 4.70 14.22 8.80
C ILE A 16 5.22 13.10 9.71
N THR A 17 4.45 12.02 9.83
CA THR A 17 4.79 10.90 10.71
C THR A 17 5.68 9.89 9.99
N LYS A 18 6.98 9.95 10.30
CA LYS A 18 7.89 8.84 9.96
C LYS A 18 7.54 7.62 10.82
N SER A 19 7.38 6.47 10.18
CA SER A 19 7.20 5.22 10.90
C SER A 19 8.52 4.82 11.57
N THR A 20 8.47 4.54 12.87
CA THR A 20 9.64 4.14 13.68
C THR A 20 9.80 2.63 13.78
N SER A 21 8.81 1.85 13.34
CA SER A 21 8.79 0.39 13.49
C SER A 21 9.52 -0.36 12.39
N THR A 22 10.02 0.32 11.35
CA THR A 22 10.68 -0.31 10.20
C THR A 22 12.16 0.08 10.16
N PRO A 23 13.10 -0.87 10.21
CA PRO A 23 14.51 -0.58 9.97
C PRO A 23 14.68 -0.03 8.54
N LEU A 24 15.32 1.14 8.42
CA LEU A 24 15.53 1.81 7.13
C LEU A 24 17.00 1.77 6.73
N GLN A 25 17.26 1.56 5.43
CA GLN A 25 18.58 1.77 4.85
C GLN A 25 18.76 3.25 4.47
N THR A 26 20.01 3.67 4.24
CA THR A 26 20.32 5.01 3.75
C THR A 26 19.55 5.30 2.45
N GLY A 27 18.84 6.43 2.41
CA GLY A 27 18.02 6.84 1.27
C GLY A 27 16.57 6.35 1.32
N GLU A 28 16.19 5.57 2.33
CA GLU A 28 14.81 5.10 2.50
C GLU A 28 14.03 5.97 3.47
N SER A 29 12.71 5.98 3.31
CA SER A 29 11.78 6.64 4.20
C SER A 29 10.56 5.75 4.41
N ALA A 30 10.12 5.62 5.65
CA ALA A 30 8.87 4.95 5.98
C ALA A 30 7.84 5.99 6.42
N PHE A 31 6.64 5.88 5.85
CA PHE A 31 5.49 6.72 6.17
C PHE A 31 4.43 5.86 6.83
N LYS A 32 3.63 6.49 7.69
CA LYS A 32 2.46 5.83 8.27
C LYS A 32 1.27 5.99 7.33
N VAL A 33 0.46 4.94 7.23
CA VAL A 33 -0.88 4.98 6.61
C VAL A 33 -1.83 4.22 7.52
N THR A 34 -3.06 4.72 7.62
CA THR A 34 -4.13 4.09 8.38
C THR A 34 -5.31 3.88 7.44
N PHE A 35 -5.78 2.64 7.33
CA PHE A 35 -6.94 2.31 6.52
C PHE A 35 -8.17 2.19 7.43
N ASP A 36 -9.26 2.85 7.03
CA ASP A 36 -10.59 2.56 7.59
C ASP A 36 -11.04 1.21 7.02
N TRP A 37 -10.96 0.18 7.86
CA TRP A 37 -11.09 -1.20 7.47
C TRP A 37 -12.50 -1.72 7.76
N ASP A 38 -13.23 -2.04 6.71
CA ASP A 38 -14.53 -2.70 6.80
C ASP A 38 -14.34 -4.23 6.81
N GLU A 39 -14.81 -4.89 7.88
CA GLU A 39 -14.72 -6.35 8.04
C GLU A 39 -15.34 -7.11 6.86
N GLU A 40 -16.32 -6.49 6.18
CA GLU A 40 -16.94 -7.04 4.98
C GLU A 40 -15.97 -7.24 3.81
N ILE A 41 -14.84 -6.52 3.78
CA ILE A 41 -13.80 -6.65 2.75
C ILE A 41 -13.09 -8.01 2.91
N GLY A 42 -13.04 -8.56 4.12
CA GLY A 42 -12.24 -9.74 4.45
C GLY A 42 -10.74 -9.50 4.23
N THR A 43 -9.88 -10.44 4.59
CA THR A 43 -8.41 -10.23 4.60
C THR A 43 -7.85 -9.60 3.31
N PRO A 44 -7.12 -8.46 3.39
CA PRO A 44 -6.67 -7.75 2.19
C PRO A 44 -5.62 -8.56 1.43
N GLY A 45 -5.95 -8.93 0.19
CA GLY A 45 -5.06 -9.66 -0.71
C GLY A 45 -4.22 -8.77 -1.64
N ALA A 46 -4.67 -7.53 -1.86
CA ALA A 46 -4.02 -6.56 -2.75
C ALA A 46 -4.30 -5.12 -2.28
N PHE A 47 -3.48 -4.18 -2.72
CA PHE A 47 -3.76 -2.75 -2.59
C PHE A 47 -3.55 -2.02 -3.91
N LEU A 48 -4.26 -0.90 -4.05
CA LEU A 48 -4.11 0.06 -5.13
C LEU A 48 -3.28 1.25 -4.66
N ILE A 49 -2.44 1.78 -5.52
CA ILE A 49 -1.65 2.99 -5.23
C ILE A 49 -1.71 3.99 -6.38
N THR A 50 -1.87 5.25 -6.00
CA THR A 50 -1.87 6.40 -6.90
C THR A 50 -0.82 7.39 -6.41
N ASN A 51 0.10 7.80 -7.29
CA ASN A 51 1.05 8.86 -6.99
C ASN A 51 0.53 10.18 -7.56
N ASN A 52 0.08 11.07 -6.68
CA ASN A 52 -0.42 12.40 -7.05
C ASN A 52 0.68 13.48 -7.09
N HIS A 53 1.95 13.11 -6.88
CA HIS A 53 3.10 14.03 -7.01
C HIS A 53 3.58 14.12 -8.47
N ASP A 54 4.40 15.13 -8.76
CA ASP A 54 4.99 15.33 -10.09
C ASP A 54 6.16 14.41 -10.42
N ASN A 55 6.82 13.85 -9.40
CA ASN A 55 7.97 12.96 -9.54
C ASN A 55 7.60 11.53 -9.19
N GLU A 56 8.21 10.56 -9.86
CA GLU A 56 8.18 9.17 -9.44
C GLU A 56 8.92 8.94 -8.12
N PHE A 57 8.51 7.89 -7.40
CA PHE A 57 9.25 7.35 -6.27
C PHE A 57 9.35 5.83 -6.39
N TYR A 58 10.34 5.24 -5.72
CA TYR A 58 10.50 3.79 -5.65
C TYR A 58 9.79 3.22 -4.43
N LEU A 59 8.77 2.40 -4.65
CA LEU A 59 8.04 1.73 -3.58
C LEU A 59 8.68 0.37 -3.30
N LYS A 60 9.30 0.24 -2.12
CA LYS A 60 9.87 -1.04 -1.66
C LYS A 60 8.79 -2.01 -1.19
N SER A 61 7.97 -1.59 -0.25
CA SER A 61 6.98 -2.46 0.41
C SER A 61 5.87 -1.69 1.10
N LEU A 62 4.77 -2.39 1.38
CA LEU A 62 3.76 -2.01 2.35
C LEU A 62 3.64 -3.12 3.40
N THR A 63 3.56 -2.74 4.67
CA THR A 63 3.29 -3.66 5.78
C THR A 63 2.05 -3.19 6.52
N LEU A 64 1.01 -4.02 6.55
CA LEU A 64 -0.19 -3.79 7.35
C LEU A 64 -0.06 -4.56 8.66
N ASN A 65 -0.28 -3.87 9.78
CA ASN A 65 -0.30 -4.47 11.12
C ASN A 65 -1.72 -4.41 11.68
N GLY A 66 -2.05 -5.33 12.58
CA GLY A 66 -3.36 -5.41 13.23
C GLY A 66 -4.46 -5.96 12.32
N VAL A 67 -4.11 -6.81 11.35
CA VAL A 67 -5.11 -7.42 10.47
C VAL A 67 -5.79 -8.61 11.17
N PRO A 68 -7.13 -8.61 11.35
CA PRO A 68 -7.82 -9.72 12.00
C PRO A 68 -7.52 -11.07 11.33
N GLY A 69 -7.12 -12.05 12.15
CA GLY A 69 -6.83 -13.42 11.71
C GLY A 69 -5.44 -13.65 11.10
N GLN A 70 -4.63 -12.60 10.90
CA GLN A 70 -3.31 -12.74 10.30
C GLN A 70 -2.21 -11.87 10.92
N ASP A 71 -2.60 -10.93 11.79
CA ASP A 71 -1.80 -9.94 12.50
C ASP A 71 -1.01 -9.00 11.59
N VAL A 72 -0.17 -9.52 10.69
CA VAL A 72 0.67 -8.76 9.78
C VAL A 72 0.54 -9.28 8.34
N ILE A 73 0.40 -8.37 7.38
CA ILE A 73 0.44 -8.68 5.95
C ILE A 73 1.54 -7.86 5.28
N HIS A 74 2.42 -8.56 4.57
CA HIS A 74 3.52 -7.95 3.81
C HIS A 74 3.25 -7.97 2.32
N PHE A 75 3.46 -6.81 1.69
CA PHE A 75 3.43 -6.62 0.25
C PHE A 75 4.84 -6.22 -0.21
N VAL A 76 5.53 -7.13 -0.89
CA VAL A 76 6.84 -6.85 -1.48
C VAL A 76 6.60 -6.26 -2.87
N CYS A 77 6.91 -4.97 -3.04
CA CYS A 77 6.49 -4.20 -4.22
C CYS A 77 7.64 -4.02 -5.21
N ASN A 78 8.80 -3.54 -4.73
CA ASN A 78 10.03 -3.30 -5.50
C ASN A 78 9.78 -2.70 -6.90
N SER A 79 9.11 -1.55 -6.95
CA SER A 79 8.74 -0.94 -8.23
C SER A 79 8.66 0.58 -8.20
N TRP A 80 8.98 1.21 -9.33
CA TRP A 80 8.79 2.64 -9.54
C TRP A 80 7.31 2.99 -9.70
N ILE A 81 6.86 4.00 -8.96
CA ILE A 81 5.51 4.55 -9.03
C ILE A 81 5.56 5.94 -9.67
N TYR A 82 5.35 5.98 -10.98
CA TYR A 82 5.19 7.22 -11.73
C TYR A 82 3.94 8.03 -11.33
N PRO A 83 3.94 9.35 -11.58
CA PRO A 83 2.77 10.21 -11.43
C PRO A 83 1.53 9.60 -12.11
N ALA A 84 0.37 9.71 -11.46
CA ALA A 84 -0.88 9.11 -11.92
C ALA A 84 -1.25 9.47 -13.36
N LYS A 85 -0.93 10.70 -13.78
CA LYS A 85 -1.10 11.20 -15.16
C LYS A 85 -0.35 10.40 -16.23
N LYS A 86 0.62 9.55 -15.86
CA LYS A 86 1.37 8.68 -16.77
C LYS A 86 0.78 7.27 -16.90
N TYR A 87 -0.30 6.93 -16.17
CA TYR A 87 -0.94 5.63 -16.23
C TYR A 87 -2.36 5.70 -16.79
N GLU A 88 -2.73 4.72 -17.62
CA GLU A 88 -4.12 4.49 -18.03
C GLU A 88 -4.94 3.81 -16.94
N ASN A 89 -4.28 3.03 -16.06
CA ASN A 89 -4.92 2.24 -15.01
C ASN A 89 -4.17 2.38 -13.68
N VAL A 90 -4.89 2.27 -12.56
CA VAL A 90 -4.29 2.32 -11.22
C VAL A 90 -3.35 1.13 -11.01
N ARG A 91 -2.21 1.39 -10.37
CA ARG A 91 -1.21 0.36 -10.05
C ARG A 91 -1.72 -0.52 -8.90
N VAL A 92 -1.56 -1.83 -9.05
CA VAL A 92 -1.97 -2.84 -8.06
C VAL A 92 -0.76 -3.65 -7.61
N PHE A 93 -0.71 -3.98 -6.32
CA PHE A 93 0.27 -4.91 -5.73
C PHE A 93 -0.44 -5.96 -4.89
N PHE A 94 0.07 -7.18 -4.90
CA PHE A 94 -0.51 -8.33 -4.21
C PHE A 94 0.32 -8.70 -2.98
N SER A 95 -0.35 -9.25 -1.96
CA SER A 95 0.31 -9.76 -0.75
C SER A 95 1.18 -10.97 -1.08
N ASN A 96 2.27 -11.14 -0.33
CA ASN A 96 3.23 -12.24 -0.55
C ASN A 96 2.77 -13.58 0.06
N LYS A 97 1.47 -13.86 0.07
CA LYS A 97 0.97 -15.18 0.49
C LYS A 97 1.12 -16.18 -0.64
N VAL A 98 1.68 -17.35 -0.31
CA VAL A 98 1.68 -18.55 -1.14
C VAL A 98 0.44 -19.37 -0.81
#